data_AF-A0A353VA54-F1
#
_entry.id   AF-A0A353VA54-F1
#
_cell.length_a   1.000
_cell.length_b   1.000
_cell.length_c   1.000
_cell.angle_alpha   90.00
_cell.angle_beta   90.00
_cell.angle_gamma   90.00
#
_symmetry.space_group_name_H-M   'P 1'
#
loop_
_entity.id
_entity.type
_entity.pdbx_description
1 polymer ?
#
loop_
_entity_poly.entity_id
_entity_poly.type
_entity_poly.pdbx_seq_one_letter_code
_entity_poly.pdbx_strand_id
1 'polypeptide(L)'
;QFGIELDAHGFAKSNPVNPIETSRPGVFVSGAFQGPMDIPESVTSASGASALAGAILKSRRGKLARTRVYPEERDVSGDDAKVGVFVCRCGANIGRVVDVPAVVEYARRLDRVAHAEEGLFVCSTDAAAQIAKTIRDKGLNRVVVAACTPRTH
;
A
#
# COMPACT_ATOMS: atom_id res chain seq x y z
N GLN A 1 28.77 -3.52 -2.21
CA GLN A 1 27.32 -3.43 -1.91
C GLN A 1 26.94 -4.57 -0.98
N PHE A 2 26.26 -4.29 0.14
CA PHE A 2 25.66 -5.18 1.16
C PHE A 2 26.27 -6.54 1.55
N GLY A 3 27.42 -6.99 1.04
CA GLY A 3 28.15 -8.19 1.50
C GLY A 3 27.32 -9.47 1.61
N ILE A 4 26.34 -9.67 0.73
CA ILE A 4 25.51 -10.89 0.66
C ILE A 4 25.90 -11.72 -0.55
N GLU A 5 25.74 -13.03 -0.43
CA GLU A 5 25.92 -13.97 -1.54
C GLU A 5 24.67 -14.00 -2.42
N LEU A 6 24.88 -14.30 -3.70
CA LEU A 6 23.80 -14.54 -4.65
C LEU A 6 23.73 -16.03 -5.00
N ASP A 7 22.55 -16.48 -5.42
CA ASP A 7 22.37 -17.80 -6.00
C ASP A 7 22.81 -17.83 -7.48
N ALA A 8 22.66 -19.00 -8.13
CA ALA A 8 23.03 -19.18 -9.53
C ALA A 8 22.22 -18.33 -10.53
N HIS A 9 21.09 -17.77 -10.09
CA HIS A 9 20.19 -16.93 -10.89
C HIS A 9 20.35 -15.44 -10.59
N GLY A 10 21.23 -15.07 -9.65
CA GLY A 10 21.49 -13.68 -9.27
C GLY A 10 20.53 -13.13 -8.21
N PHE A 11 19.72 -13.97 -7.58
CA PHE A 11 18.88 -13.59 -6.43
C PHE A 11 19.67 -13.69 -5.12
N ALA A 12 19.15 -13.12 -4.04
CA ALA A 12 19.75 -13.26 -2.73
C ALA A 12 19.80 -14.74 -2.31
N LYS A 13 20.99 -15.25 -1.99
CA LYS A 13 21.13 -16.60 -1.44
C LYS A 13 20.50 -16.63 -0.05
N SER A 14 19.44 -17.43 0.09
CA SER A 14 18.62 -17.50 1.29
C SER A 14 18.93 -18.72 2.17
N ASN A 15 18.54 -18.66 3.44
CA ASN A 15 18.60 -19.78 4.36
C ASN A 15 17.43 -20.76 4.08
N PRO A 16 17.67 -22.07 3.86
CA PRO A 16 16.62 -23.05 3.58
C PRO A 16 15.55 -23.18 4.69
N VAL A 17 15.88 -22.82 5.93
CA VAL A 17 14.97 -22.87 7.08
C VAL A 17 14.21 -21.56 7.24
N ASN A 18 14.80 -20.44 6.83
CA ASN A 18 14.21 -19.11 6.92
C ASN A 18 14.57 -18.28 5.67
N PRO A 19 13.73 -18.27 4.62
CA PRO A 19 14.09 -17.68 3.32
C PRO A 19 14.28 -16.16 3.34
N ILE A 20 13.92 -15.50 4.44
CA ILE A 20 14.06 -14.06 4.67
C ILE A 20 15.50 -13.71 5.09
N GLU A 21 16.24 -14.67 5.66
CA GLU A 21 17.64 -14.48 6.03
C GLU A 21 18.55 -14.61 4.82
N THR A 22 19.48 -13.67 4.68
CA THR A 22 20.54 -13.74 3.68
C THR A 22 21.77 -14.46 4.25
N SER A 23 22.81 -14.65 3.43
CA SER A 23 24.10 -15.16 3.89
C SER A 23 24.81 -14.24 4.91
N ARG A 24 24.33 -13.00 5.13
CA ARG A 24 24.92 -12.07 6.08
C ARG A 24 23.98 -11.82 7.27
N PRO A 25 24.39 -12.16 8.52
CA PRO A 25 23.61 -11.88 9.71
C PRO A 25 23.24 -10.40 9.83
N GLY A 26 21.98 -10.13 10.20
CA GLY A 26 21.43 -8.77 10.30
C GLY A 26 21.06 -8.12 8.96
N VAL A 27 21.24 -8.82 7.83
CA VAL A 27 20.66 -8.44 6.54
C VAL A 27 19.57 -9.43 6.17
N PHE A 28 18.39 -8.88 5.95
CA PHE A 28 17.21 -9.61 5.55
C PHE A 28 16.81 -9.22 4.13
N VAL A 29 16.16 -10.13 3.43
CA VAL A 29 15.64 -9.92 2.08
C VAL A 29 14.11 -10.08 2.08
N SER A 30 13.43 -9.32 1.24
CA SER A 30 11.99 -9.46 1.01
C SER A 30 11.65 -9.11 -0.43
N GLY A 31 10.50 -9.58 -0.91
CA GLY A 31 10.07 -9.38 -2.29
C GLY A 31 10.96 -10.08 -3.33
N ALA A 32 10.82 -9.67 -4.58
CA ALA A 32 11.31 -10.37 -5.77
C ALA A 32 12.83 -10.58 -5.83
N PHE A 33 13.62 -9.96 -4.95
CA PHE A 33 15.05 -10.23 -4.87
C PHE A 33 15.37 -11.58 -4.17
N GLN A 34 14.39 -12.21 -3.50
CA GLN A 34 14.49 -13.62 -3.06
C GLN A 34 14.36 -14.61 -4.21
N GLY A 35 13.79 -14.19 -5.34
CA GLY A 35 13.36 -15.05 -6.44
C GLY A 35 12.04 -14.57 -7.02
N PRO A 36 11.61 -15.14 -8.17
CA PRO A 36 10.30 -14.85 -8.74
C PRO A 36 9.19 -15.22 -7.75
N MET A 37 8.35 -14.26 -7.38
CA MET A 37 7.29 -14.43 -6.40
C MET A 37 6.13 -13.48 -6.68
N ASP A 38 4.97 -13.75 -6.08
CA ASP A 38 3.80 -12.90 -6.26
C ASP A 38 3.73 -11.72 -5.25
N ILE A 39 2.71 -10.87 -5.41
CA ILE A 39 2.52 -9.69 -4.54
C ILE A 39 2.23 -10.12 -3.09
N PRO A 40 1.27 -11.03 -2.80
CA PRO A 40 1.04 -11.54 -1.46
C PRO A 40 2.32 -12.05 -0.77
N GLU A 41 3.10 -12.91 -1.43
CA GLU A 41 4.33 -13.46 -0.88
C GLU A 41 5.37 -12.36 -0.62
N SER A 42 5.45 -11.36 -1.50
CA SER A 42 6.32 -10.19 -1.30
C SER A 42 5.94 -9.41 -0.04
N VAL A 43 4.63 -9.17 0.18
CA VAL A 43 4.11 -8.47 1.36
C VAL A 43 4.34 -9.29 2.64
N THR A 44 4.15 -10.61 2.57
CA THR A 44 4.39 -11.50 3.70
C THR A 44 5.87 -11.54 4.08
N SER A 45 6.77 -11.70 3.11
CA SER A 45 8.23 -11.70 3.36
C SER A 45 8.72 -10.34 3.87
N ALA A 46 8.16 -9.22 3.40
CA ALA A 46 8.47 -7.89 3.93
C ALA A 46 8.07 -7.75 5.40
N SER A 47 6.91 -8.31 5.77
CA SER A 47 6.43 -8.33 7.16
C SER A 47 7.35 -9.17 8.06
N GLY A 48 7.79 -10.34 7.58
CA GLY A 48 8.76 -11.18 8.29
C GLY A 48 10.13 -10.52 8.44
N ALA A 49 10.65 -9.89 7.37
CA ALA A 49 11.90 -9.13 7.41
C ALA A 49 11.83 -7.98 8.43
N SER A 50 10.69 -7.27 8.47
CA SER A 50 10.44 -6.22 9.45
C SER A 50 10.43 -6.75 10.89
N ALA A 51 9.81 -7.92 11.12
CA ALA A 51 9.79 -8.55 12.44
C ALA A 51 11.19 -8.97 12.91
N LEU A 52 12.01 -9.58 12.04
CA LEU A 52 13.39 -9.97 12.35
C LEU A 52 14.27 -8.74 12.65
N ALA A 53 14.17 -7.70 11.82
CA ALA A 53 14.85 -6.43 12.08
C ALA A 53 14.38 -5.79 13.40
N GLY A 54 13.08 -5.85 13.68
CA GLY A 54 12.48 -5.37 14.92
C GLY A 54 12.97 -6.13 16.16
N ALA A 55 13.23 -7.44 16.04
CA ALA A 55 13.79 -8.26 17.11
C ALA A 55 15.22 -7.83 17.47
N ILE A 56 16.06 -7.54 16.46
CA ILE A 56 17.41 -6.98 16.66
C ILE A 56 17.33 -5.60 17.31
N LEU A 57 16.36 -4.77 16.89
CA LEU A 57 16.17 -3.41 17.38
C LEU A 57 15.37 -3.32 18.69
N LYS A 58 15.15 -4.44 19.40
CA LYS A 58 14.34 -4.50 20.63
C LYS A 58 14.75 -3.45 21.67
N SER A 59 16.04 -3.21 21.87
CA SER A 59 16.57 -2.24 22.84
C SER A 59 16.26 -0.76 22.50
N ARG A 60 15.83 -0.50 21.27
CA ARG A 60 15.44 0.82 20.73
C ARG A 60 13.93 0.98 20.61
N ARG A 61 13.13 -0.06 20.87
CA ARG A 61 11.67 0.00 20.81
C ARG A 61 11.16 1.16 21.67
N GLY A 62 10.30 1.99 21.08
CA GLY A 62 9.71 3.17 21.75
C GLY A 62 10.60 4.41 21.82
N LYS A 63 11.94 4.29 21.71
CA LYS A 63 12.86 5.44 21.86
C LYS A 63 12.81 6.46 20.72
N LEU A 64 12.22 6.08 19.58
CA LEU A 64 11.99 6.95 18.43
C LEU A 64 10.49 7.08 18.10
N ALA A 65 9.62 6.53 18.96
CA ALA A 65 8.19 6.69 18.76
C ALA A 65 7.83 8.16 18.97
N ARG A 66 7.07 8.71 18.03
CA ARG A 66 6.44 10.03 18.16
C ARG A 66 4.94 9.80 18.26
N THR A 67 4.29 10.57 19.14
CA THR A 67 2.83 10.60 19.18
C THR A 67 2.33 11.01 17.80
N ARG A 68 1.46 10.18 17.22
CA ARG A 68 0.87 10.49 15.92
C ARG A 68 -0.12 11.63 16.14
N VAL A 69 0.18 12.78 15.56
CA VAL A 69 -0.73 13.93 15.53
C VAL A 69 -1.60 13.75 14.30
N TYR A 70 -2.87 13.47 14.52
CA TYR A 70 -3.86 13.43 13.45
C TYR A 70 -4.44 14.84 13.26
N PRO A 71 -4.86 15.20 12.04
CA PRO A 71 -5.66 16.41 11.84
C PRO A 71 -6.95 16.30 12.65
N GLU A 72 -7.51 17.46 13.03
CA GLU A 72 -8.82 17.52 13.67
C GLU A 72 -9.88 16.85 12.77
N GLU A 73 -10.66 15.95 13.37
CA GLU A 73 -11.73 15.28 12.66
C GLU A 73 -12.91 16.24 12.49
N ARG A 74 -13.36 16.40 11.25
CA ARG A 74 -14.57 17.15 10.96
C ARG A 74 -15.79 16.28 11.28
N ASP A 75 -16.68 16.77 12.14
CA ASP A 75 -18.00 16.16 12.30
C ASP A 75 -18.82 16.35 11.03
N VAL A 76 -19.29 15.23 10.46
CA VAL A 76 -20.08 15.15 9.23
C VAL A 76 -21.38 14.37 9.46
N SER A 77 -21.80 14.21 10.71
CA SER A 77 -23.01 13.45 11.08
C SER A 77 -24.30 14.11 10.59
N GLY A 78 -24.33 15.44 10.53
CA GLY A 78 -25.46 16.24 10.02
C GLY A 78 -25.40 16.57 8.53
N ASP A 79 -24.31 16.23 7.84
CA ASP A 79 -24.11 16.59 6.43
C ASP A 79 -24.78 15.58 5.50
N ASP A 80 -25.32 16.07 4.38
CA ASP A 80 -25.65 15.22 3.24
C ASP A 80 -24.40 14.51 2.71
N ALA A 81 -24.53 13.25 2.29
CA ALA A 81 -23.40 12.51 1.77
C ALA A 81 -22.83 13.16 0.51
N LYS A 82 -21.52 13.37 0.52
CA LYS A 82 -20.71 13.92 -0.56
C LYS A 82 -19.55 12.96 -0.81
N VAL A 83 -19.78 12.01 -1.70
CA VAL A 83 -18.92 10.86 -1.93
C VAL A 83 -17.82 11.18 -2.96
N GLY A 84 -16.58 10.82 -2.65
CA GLY A 84 -15.50 10.72 -3.64
C GLY A 84 -15.19 9.27 -3.97
N VAL A 85 -15.18 8.94 -5.26
CA VAL A 85 -14.86 7.60 -5.78
C VAL A 85 -13.48 7.62 -6.45
N PHE A 86 -12.59 6.74 -6.03
CA PHE A 86 -11.23 6.62 -6.56
C PHE A 86 -11.03 5.22 -7.10
N VAL A 87 -10.88 5.08 -8.42
CA VAL A 87 -10.80 3.78 -9.11
C VAL A 87 -9.35 3.46 -9.45
N CYS A 88 -8.84 2.33 -8.96
CA CYS A 88 -7.45 1.95 -9.17
C CYS A 88 -7.29 1.10 -10.43
N ARG A 89 -6.32 1.43 -11.29
CA ARG A 89 -5.90 0.57 -12.41
C ARG A 89 -5.02 -0.60 -11.95
N CYS A 90 -4.33 -0.45 -10.81
CA CYS A 90 -3.34 -1.40 -10.29
C CYS A 90 -2.35 -1.84 -11.39
N GLY A 91 -1.83 -0.86 -12.13
CA GLY A 91 -1.08 -1.13 -13.36
C GLY A 91 -1.93 -1.86 -14.41
N ALA A 92 -1.52 -3.07 -14.77
CA ALA A 92 -2.25 -3.94 -15.69
C ALA A 92 -3.11 -4.99 -14.98
N ASN A 93 -3.15 -5.04 -13.64
CA ASN A 93 -3.93 -6.06 -12.93
C ASN A 93 -5.43 -5.84 -13.08
N ILE A 94 -5.90 -4.61 -12.85
CA ILE A 94 -7.32 -4.24 -13.03
C ILE A 94 -7.51 -3.62 -14.42
N GLY A 95 -6.65 -2.66 -14.78
CA GLY A 95 -6.78 -1.88 -16.02
C GLY A 95 -6.67 -2.68 -17.32
N ARG A 96 -6.22 -3.94 -17.28
CA ARG A 96 -6.21 -4.85 -18.45
C ARG A 96 -7.56 -5.52 -18.71
N VAL A 97 -8.38 -5.70 -17.67
CA VAL A 97 -9.61 -6.49 -17.72
C VAL A 97 -10.84 -5.61 -17.58
N VAL A 98 -10.78 -4.60 -16.71
CA VAL A 98 -11.88 -3.68 -16.43
C VAL A 98 -11.68 -2.40 -17.23
N ASP A 99 -12.73 -1.93 -17.89
CA ASP A 99 -12.79 -0.58 -18.47
C ASP A 99 -12.89 0.46 -17.35
N VAL A 100 -11.74 0.84 -16.80
CA VAL A 100 -11.65 1.79 -15.69
C VAL A 100 -12.25 3.17 -16.03
N PRO A 101 -12.00 3.76 -17.22
CA PRO A 101 -12.70 4.98 -17.65
C PRO A 101 -14.22 4.85 -17.59
N ALA A 102 -14.81 3.76 -18.09
CA ALA A 102 -16.25 3.56 -18.04
C ALA A 102 -16.77 3.44 -16.60
N VAL A 103 -16.02 2.81 -15.68
CA VAL A 103 -16.37 2.71 -14.26
C VAL A 103 -16.36 4.10 -13.60
N VAL A 104 -15.37 4.94 -13.90
CA VAL A 104 -15.33 6.33 -13.41
C VAL A 104 -16.54 7.11 -13.91
N GLU A 105 -16.85 7.02 -15.21
CA GLU A 105 -17.99 7.74 -15.79
C GLU A 105 -19.34 7.25 -15.26
N TYR A 106 -19.47 5.95 -14.99
CA TYR A 106 -20.63 5.42 -14.29
C TYR A 106 -20.74 5.99 -12.87
N ALA A 107 -19.65 5.99 -12.11
CA ALA A 107 -19.63 6.49 -10.74
C ALA A 107 -20.04 7.97 -10.66
N ARG A 108 -19.64 8.80 -11.63
CA ARG A 108 -20.04 10.22 -11.72
C ARG A 108 -21.56 10.45 -11.79
N ARG A 109 -22.32 9.45 -12.27
CA ARG A 109 -23.78 9.56 -12.45
C ARG A 109 -24.57 9.09 -11.24
N LEU A 110 -23.92 8.48 -10.25
CA LEU A 110 -24.58 7.98 -9.05
C LEU A 110 -24.96 9.14 -8.12
N ASP A 111 -26.11 8.99 -7.46
CA ASP A 111 -26.55 9.94 -6.45
C ASP A 111 -25.46 10.18 -5.40
N ARG A 112 -25.32 11.42 -4.94
CA ARG A 112 -24.37 11.87 -3.91
C ARG A 112 -22.87 11.71 -4.26
N VAL A 113 -22.51 11.23 -5.45
CA VAL A 113 -21.10 11.22 -5.91
C VAL A 113 -20.72 12.60 -6.44
N ALA A 114 -19.89 13.31 -5.67
CA ALA A 114 -19.41 14.65 -6.01
C ALA A 114 -18.06 14.65 -6.73
N HIS A 115 -17.33 13.54 -6.66
CA HIS A 115 -16.06 13.37 -7.35
C HIS A 115 -15.86 11.91 -7.73
N ALA A 116 -15.36 11.68 -8.95
CA ALA A 116 -14.83 10.38 -9.34
C ALA A 116 -13.56 10.59 -10.16
N GLU A 117 -12.54 9.79 -9.92
CA GLU A 117 -11.31 9.78 -10.70
C GLU A 117 -10.66 8.39 -10.71
N GLU A 118 -9.70 8.20 -11.60
CA GLU A 118 -8.86 7.01 -11.64
C GLU A 118 -7.41 7.32 -11.26
N GLY A 119 -6.71 6.29 -10.77
CA GLY A 119 -5.28 6.35 -10.46
C GLY A 119 -4.56 5.07 -10.81
N LEU A 120 -3.28 5.16 -11.17
CA LEU A 120 -2.49 3.98 -11.56
C LEU A 120 -2.23 3.05 -10.36
N PHE A 121 -1.83 3.63 -9.24
CA PHE A 121 -1.56 2.95 -7.97
C PHE A 121 -2.10 3.79 -6.82
N VAL A 122 -3.39 3.64 -6.51
CA VAL A 122 -4.07 4.42 -5.46
C VAL A 122 -3.48 4.20 -4.06
N CYS A 123 -2.80 3.06 -3.84
CA CYS A 123 -2.13 2.74 -2.58
C CYS A 123 -0.77 3.42 -2.39
N SER A 124 -0.25 4.16 -3.37
CA SER A 124 1.05 4.84 -3.22
C SER A 124 0.94 6.03 -2.25
N THR A 125 2.06 6.38 -1.60
CA THR A 125 2.12 7.52 -0.67
C THR A 125 1.67 8.82 -1.33
N ASP A 126 2.08 9.04 -2.59
CA ASP A 126 1.72 10.24 -3.35
C ASP A 126 0.23 10.25 -3.70
N ALA A 127 -0.33 9.11 -4.10
CA ALA A 127 -1.75 9.00 -4.40
C ALA A 127 -2.60 9.21 -3.13
N ALA A 128 -2.21 8.63 -2.00
CA ALA A 128 -2.89 8.85 -0.72
C ALA A 128 -2.88 10.32 -0.31
N ALA A 129 -1.76 11.03 -0.51
CA ALA A 129 -1.66 12.47 -0.26
C ALA A 129 -2.58 13.28 -1.19
N GLN A 130 -2.66 12.89 -2.47
CA GLN A 130 -3.52 13.54 -3.45
C GLN A 130 -5.02 13.29 -3.18
N ILE A 131 -5.40 12.09 -2.75
CA ILE A 131 -6.76 11.78 -2.30
C ILE A 131 -7.11 12.63 -1.09
N ALA A 132 -6.22 12.71 -0.10
CA ALA A 132 -6.43 13.54 1.08
C ALA A 132 -6.60 15.02 0.72
N LYS A 133 -5.84 15.52 -0.27
CA LYS A 133 -6.00 16.88 -0.81
C LYS A 133 -7.36 17.06 -1.48
N THR A 134 -7.76 16.12 -2.32
CA THR A 134 -9.07 16.14 -3.01
C THR A 134 -10.24 16.10 -2.03
N ILE A 135 -10.14 15.32 -0.97
CA ILE A 135 -11.13 15.27 0.12
C ILE A 135 -11.32 16.66 0.74
N ARG A 136 -10.21 17.34 1.06
CA ARG A 136 -10.26 18.71 1.63
C ARG A 136 -10.80 19.72 0.63
N ASP A 137 -10.22 19.78 -0.57
CA ASP A 137 -10.53 20.79 -1.59
C ASP A 137 -12.01 20.71 -2.03
N LYS A 138 -12.56 19.50 -2.10
CA LYS A 138 -13.95 19.27 -2.53
C LYS A 138 -14.93 19.11 -1.36
N GLY A 139 -14.44 19.14 -0.12
CA GLY A 139 -15.25 18.95 1.09
C GLY A 139 -15.92 17.58 1.18
N LEU A 140 -15.34 16.54 0.61
CA LEU A 140 -15.89 15.18 0.61
C LEU A 140 -16.04 14.65 2.04
N ASN A 141 -17.14 13.94 2.32
CA ASN A 141 -17.40 13.36 3.65
C ASN A 141 -17.60 11.84 3.61
N ARG A 142 -17.54 11.23 2.42
CA ARG A 142 -17.50 9.78 2.21
C ARG A 142 -16.47 9.46 1.13
N VAL A 143 -15.77 8.34 1.26
CA VAL A 143 -14.73 7.91 0.33
C VAL A 143 -14.99 6.47 -0.06
N VAL A 144 -14.96 6.19 -1.36
CA VAL A 144 -14.99 4.84 -1.92
C VAL A 144 -13.72 4.65 -2.73
N VAL A 145 -12.96 3.60 -2.42
CA VAL A 145 -11.80 3.21 -3.19
C VAL A 145 -12.10 1.89 -3.88
N ALA A 146 -12.28 1.91 -5.20
CA ALA A 146 -12.50 0.72 -6.01
C ALA A 146 -11.15 0.16 -6.46
N ALA A 147 -10.59 -0.76 -5.66
CA ALA A 147 -9.23 -1.29 -5.85
C ALA A 147 -9.12 -2.76 -5.43
N CYS A 148 -7.98 -3.13 -4.83
CA CYS A 148 -7.69 -4.47 -4.34
C CYS A 148 -8.49 -4.81 -3.06
N THR A 149 -8.27 -6.00 -2.51
CA THR A 149 -8.92 -6.46 -1.28
C THR A 149 -8.60 -5.57 -0.07
N PRO A 150 -9.59 -5.27 0.80
CA PRO A 150 -9.36 -4.55 2.05
C PRO A 150 -8.59 -5.39 3.10
N ARG A 151 -8.26 -6.64 2.79
CA ARG A 151 -7.39 -7.46 3.65
C ARG A 151 -5.92 -7.09 3.49
N THR A 152 -5.55 -6.45 2.38
CA THR A 152 -4.18 -6.03 2.08
C THR A 152 -3.96 -4.53 2.33
N HIS A 153 -5.03 -3.73 2.29
CA HIS A 153 -5.02 -2.27 2.40
C HIS A 153 -6.15 -1.80 3.31
#